data_AF-A0A8F1WIQ0-F1
#
_entry.id   AF-A0A8F1WIQ0-F1
#
_cell.length_a   1.000
_cell.length_b   1.000
_cell.length_c   1.000
_cell.angle_alpha   90.00
_cell.angle_beta   90.00
_cell.angle_gamma   90.00
#
_symmetry.space_group_name_H-M   'P 1'
#
loop_
_entity.id
_entity.type
_entity.pdbx_description
1 polymer ?
#
loop_
_entity_poly.entity_id
_entity_poly.type
_entity_poly.pdbx_seq_one_letter_code
_entity_poly.pdbx_strand_id
1 'polypeptide(L)' 'MKSFVLAIVIATITMLTSCSEKLAIVKPYEREFFAEDRMFFSPMEGRSEWEGHVFLVKEAAQGGEGSFQGGCGCR' A
#
# COMPACT_ATOMS: atom_id res chain seq x y z
N MET A 1 -19.53 41.28 -19.57
CA MET A 1 -19.35 39.83 -19.84
C MET A 1 -17.99 39.29 -19.37
N LYS A 2 -16.86 39.87 -19.79
CA LYS A 2 -15.50 39.43 -19.42
C LYS A 2 -15.24 39.37 -17.90
N SER A 3 -15.73 40.37 -17.16
CA SER A 3 -15.63 40.41 -15.68
C SER A 3 -16.45 39.33 -14.98
N PHE A 4 -17.58 38.91 -15.56
CA PHE A 4 -18.44 37.86 -15.00
C PHE A 4 -17.83 36.46 -15.20
N VAL A 5 -17.20 36.24 -16.36
CA VAL A 5 -16.44 35.01 -16.63
C VAL A 5 -15.24 34.89 -15.68
N LEU A 6 -14.53 36.00 -15.43
CA LEU A 6 -13.42 36.04 -14.46
C LEU A 6 -13.86 35.68 -13.04
N ALA A 7 -15.01 36.18 -12.59
CA ALA A 7 -15.55 35.85 -11.27
C ALA A 7 -15.90 34.37 -11.13
N ILE A 8 -16.45 33.75 -12.18
CA ILE A 8 -16.78 32.31 -12.19
C ILE A 8 -15.50 31.46 -12.14
N VAL A 9 -14.47 31.82 -12.90
CA VAL A 9 -13.19 31.10 -12.90
C VAL A 9 -12.48 31.18 -11.54
N ILE A 10 -12.54 32.33 -10.88
CA ILE A 10 -11.93 32.48 -9.54
C ILE A 10 -12.70 31.66 -8.50
N ALA A 11 -14.02 31.63 -8.58
CA ALA A 11 -14.86 30.85 -7.68
C ALA A 11 -14.68 29.33 -7.82
N THR A 12 -14.38 28.83 -9.02
CA THR A 12 -14.11 27.39 -9.20
C THR A 12 -12.75 27.01 -8.62
N ILE A 13 -11.71 27.81 -8.82
CA ILE A 13 -10.35 27.51 -8.32
C ILE A 13 -10.31 27.38 -6.79
N THR A 14 -11.07 28.21 -6.07
CA THR A 14 -11.10 28.17 -4.59
C THR A 14 -11.82 26.93 -4.04
N MET A 15 -12.67 26.26 -4.81
CA MET A 15 -13.30 25.00 -4.38
C MET A 15 -12.37 23.79 -4.44
N LEU A 16 -11.31 23.84 -5.26
CA LEU A 16 -10.35 22.73 -5.40
C LEU A 16 -9.32 22.66 -4.25
N THR A 17 -9.21 23.68 -3.40
CA THR A 17 -8.17 23.73 -2.34
C THR A 17 -8.58 23.07 -1.01
N SER A 18 -9.77 22.47 -0.94
CA SER A 18 -10.40 22.05 0.32
C SER A 18 -9.80 20.80 1.00
N CYS A 19 -8.83 20.11 0.39
CA CYS A 19 -8.30 18.84 0.92
C CYS A 19 -6.81 18.84 1.30
N SER A 20 -6.03 19.86 0.92
CA SER A 20 -4.57 19.83 1.11
C SER A 20 -4.12 20.30 2.51
N GLU A 21 -4.85 21.20 3.17
CA GLU A 21 -4.44 21.76 4.46
C GLU A 21 -4.70 20.81 5.65
N LYS A 22 -5.53 19.78 5.47
CA LYS A 22 -5.88 18.78 6.50
C LYS A 22 -5.20 17.42 6.29
N LEU A 23 -4.15 17.35 5.48
CA LEU A 23 -3.23 16.24 5.58
C LEU A 23 -2.59 16.38 6.97
N ALA A 24 -3.06 15.57 7.93
CA ALA A 24 -2.45 15.48 9.24
C ALA A 24 -1.01 15.01 9.05
N ILE A 25 -0.07 15.95 8.93
CA ILE A 25 1.35 15.66 8.83
C ILE A 25 1.75 15.13 10.20
N VAL A 26 1.68 13.81 10.35
CA VAL A 26 2.19 13.09 11.51
C VAL A 26 3.66 13.46 11.66
N LYS A 27 4.04 13.89 12.87
CA LYS A 27 5.42 14.30 13.12
C LYS A 27 6.34 13.10 12.89
N PRO A 28 7.58 13.30 12.41
CA PRO A 28 8.47 12.19 12.04
C PRO A 28 8.62 11.11 13.12
N TYR A 29 8.65 11.51 14.41
CA TYR A 29 8.75 10.61 15.56
C TYR A 29 7.41 9.98 15.99
N GLU A 30 6.27 10.48 15.53
CA GLU A 30 4.96 9.84 15.79
C GLU A 30 4.69 8.70 14.80
N ARG A 31 5.44 8.65 13.68
CA ARG A 31 5.26 7.64 12.61
C ARG A 31 5.55 6.22 13.06
N GLU A 32 6.41 6.04 14.06
CA GLU A 32 6.75 4.72 14.59
C GLU A 32 5.56 4.05 15.30
N PHE A 33 4.58 4.82 15.79
CA PHE A 33 3.41 4.31 16.50
C PHE A 33 2.20 4.02 15.58
N PHE A 34 2.33 4.29 14.27
CA PHE A 34 1.26 3.98 13.30
C PHE A 34 1.33 2.55 12.76
N ALA A 35 2.48 1.88 12.90
CA ALA A 35 2.62 0.50 12.52
C ALA A 35 1.96 -0.39 13.59
N GLU A 36 0.82 -0.98 13.25
CA GLU A 36 0.16 -1.97 14.09
C GLU A 36 0.79 -3.36 13.88
N ASP A 37 0.75 -4.25 14.87
CA ASP A 37 1.29 -5.62 14.77
C ASP A 37 0.71 -6.44 13.60
N ARG A 38 -0.47 -6.06 13.12
CA ARG A 38 -1.14 -6.63 11.95
C ARG A 38 -0.61 -6.14 10.60
N MET A 39 0.21 -5.09 10.58
CA MET A 39 0.83 -4.55 9.36
C MET A 39 2.15 -5.25 9.02
N PHE A 40 2.66 -6.13 9.90
CA PHE A 40 3.81 -6.96 9.60
C PHE A 40 3.47 -7.94 8.48
N PHE A 41 4.46 -8.25 7.63
CA PHE A 41 4.33 -9.23 6.55
C PHE A 41 3.97 -10.64 7.05
N SER A 42 4.38 -10.96 8.27
CA SER A 42 3.95 -12.18 8.98
C SER A 42 3.53 -11.79 10.40
N PRO A 43 2.26 -11.41 10.61
CA PRO A 43 1.77 -10.92 11.90
C PRO A 43 1.51 -12.07 12.90
N MET A 44 1.54 -13.32 12.43
CA MET A 44 1.32 -14.51 13.25
C MET A 44 2.48 -15.48 13.02
N GLU A 45 3.36 -15.62 14.01
CA GLU A 45 4.43 -16.62 14.00
C GLU A 45 3.83 -18.01 13.76
N GLY A 46 4.37 -18.72 12.76
CA GLY A 46 3.92 -20.05 12.34
C GLY A 46 2.85 -20.07 11.22
N ARG A 47 2.08 -18.99 11.03
CA ARG A 47 1.11 -18.93 9.92
C ARG A 47 1.79 -18.79 8.57
N SER A 48 2.79 -17.92 8.46
CA SER A 48 3.56 -17.75 7.23
C SER A 48 4.29 -19.03 6.83
N GLU A 49 4.86 -19.75 7.79
CA GLU A 49 5.53 -21.03 7.56
C GLU A 49 4.55 -22.10 7.07
N TRP A 50 3.37 -22.18 7.68
CA TRP A 50 2.33 -23.11 7.26
C TRP A 50 1.77 -22.78 5.87
N GLU A 51 1.49 -21.50 5.59
CA GLU A 51 1.03 -21.04 4.28
C GLU A 51 2.11 -21.29 3.22
N GLY A 52 3.37 -20.97 3.51
CA GLY A 52 4.52 -21.27 2.65
C GLY A 52 4.62 -22.77 2.35
N HIS A 53 4.50 -23.64 3.36
CA HIS A 53 4.47 -25.09 3.16
C HIS A 53 3.34 -25.51 2.21
N VAL A 54 2.11 -25.01 2.43
CA VAL A 54 0.95 -25.38 1.60
C VAL A 54 1.13 -24.90 0.16
N PHE A 55 1.62 -23.68 -0.05
CA PHE A 55 1.91 -23.15 -1.39
C PHE A 55 3.04 -23.92 -2.08
N LEU A 56 4.10 -24.30 -1.35
CA LEU A 56 5.16 -25.14 -1.88
C LEU A 56 4.62 -26.49 -2.38
N VAL A 57 3.74 -27.14 -1.61
CA VAL A 57 3.19 -28.45 -2.00
C VAL A 57 2.20 -28.32 -3.16
N LYS A 58 1.36 -27.27 -3.18
CA LYS A 58 0.32 -27.10 -4.20
C LYS A 58 0.84 -26.52 -5.51
N GLU A 59 1.70 -25.52 -5.41
CA GLU A 59 2.16 -24.69 -6.53
C GLU A 59 3.66 -24.88 -6.80
N ALA A 60 4.21 -26.04 -6.38
CA ALA A 60 5.58 -26.47 -6.66
C ALA A 60 6.02 -26.26 -8.11
N ALA A 61 5.12 -26.42 -9.07
CA ALA A 61 5.43 -26.26 -10.50
C ALA A 61 5.48 -24.79 -10.97
N GLN A 62 4.98 -23.84 -10.16
CA GLN A 62 4.76 -22.47 -10.57
C GLN A 62 6.03 -21.61 -10.47
N GLY A 63 6.98 -21.98 -9.60
CA GLY A 63 8.25 -21.27 -9.43
C GLY A 63 8.08 -19.88 -8.82
N GLY A 64 8.75 -19.60 -7.71
CA GLY A 64 8.64 -18.30 -7.03
C GLY A 64 9.48 -18.21 -5.77
N GLU A 65 9.69 -19.34 -5.11
CA GLU A 65 10.59 -19.49 -3.98
C GLU A 65 11.78 -20.36 -4.41
N GLY A 66 13.01 -19.98 -4.07
CA GLY A 66 14.26 -20.66 -4.48
C GLY A 66 14.46 -22.06 -3.86
N SER A 67 13.39 -22.66 -3.36
CA SER A 67 13.32 -23.94 -2.70
C SER A 67 13.07 -25.05 -3.73
N PHE A 68 13.47 -26.27 -3.38
CA PHE A 68 13.58 -27.48 -4.21
C PHE A 68 12.26 -28.02 -4.80
N GLN A 69 11.51 -27.23 -5.57
CA GLN A 69 10.36 -27.73 -6.30
C GLN A 69 10.12 -26.97 -7.60
N GLY A 70 10.31 -27.71 -8.70
CA GLY A 70 9.33 -27.90 -9.78
C GLY A 70 9.05 -26.78 -10.77
N GLY A 71 9.33 -25.51 -10.48
CA GLY A 71 9.12 -24.41 -11.42
C GLY A 71 10.38 -24.09 -12.19
N CYS A 72 10.27 -23.71 -13.46
CA CYS A 72 11.39 -23.38 -14.35
C CYS A 72 12.30 -22.24 -13.86
N GLY A 73 12.04 -21.64 -12.69
CA GLY A 73 13.06 -20.95 -11.89
C GLY A 73 13.75 -19.78 -12.58
N CYS A 74 13.18 -19.26 -13.68
CA CYS A 74 13.73 -18.15 -14.43
C CYS A 74 13.62 -16.89 -13.56
N ARG A 75 14.71 -16.60 -12.85
CA ARG A 75 15.03 -15.28 -12.36
C ARG A 75 15.56 -14.41 -13.49
#